data_AF-A0AAZ1X213-F1
#
_entry.id   AF-A0AAZ1X213-F1
#
_cell.length_a   1.000
_cell.length_b   1.000
_cell.length_c   1.000
_cell.angle_alpha   90.00
_cell.angle_beta   90.00
_cell.angle_gamma   90.00
#
_symmetry.space_group_name_H-M   'P 1'
#
loop_
_entity.id
_entity.type
_entity.pdbx_description
1 polymer ?
#
loop_
_entity_poly.entity_id
_entity_poly.type
_entity_poly.pdbx_seq_one_letter_code
_entity_poly.pdbx_strand_id
1 'polypeptide(L)'
;MLSLAAHSLGVRATGYQRSLRSIATVISGNKMSKMVRERLKKEVEKMTNQFSGFRPGLVVLQVGDRDDSNLYISTKLKAAAEIGIEAKHIRLPNTTTQDEVLHSIISVNENVCVHGLIVQLPLDSTNRIDTELITNTVSPQKDIDGLSCINAGKLSRGDLNDCFIPCTPNGCMELIRQTGSSTLGTLGTLGILRTFRLLGTLRILRTFRTLGTLGILRTFRKLGPLAKLRTFRTLGTLGTLFHSLKAVDASPGDKR
;
A
#
# COMPACT_ATOMS: atom_id res chain seq x y z
N MET A 1 -58.35 -8.88 56.38
CA MET A 1 -58.02 -8.53 57.78
C MET A 1 -56.80 -9.35 58.17
N LEU A 2 -55.64 -8.67 58.28
CA LEU A 2 -54.36 -9.13 58.88
C LEU A 2 -53.63 -10.32 58.19
N SER A 3 -52.31 -10.35 58.00
CA SER A 3 -51.24 -9.40 58.25
C SER A 3 -49.90 -9.95 57.72
N LEU A 4 -48.97 -9.04 57.47
CA LEU A 4 -47.51 -9.12 57.70
C LEU A 4 -46.57 -9.80 56.68
N ALA A 5 -45.77 -8.90 56.11
CA ALA A 5 -44.52 -9.01 55.39
C ALA A 5 -43.45 -9.95 55.99
N ALA A 6 -42.60 -10.46 55.10
CA ALA A 6 -41.18 -10.69 55.37
C ALA A 6 -40.36 -10.36 54.12
N HIS A 7 -39.79 -9.15 54.10
CA HIS A 7 -38.61 -8.84 53.29
C HIS A 7 -37.43 -9.60 53.88
N SER A 8 -36.69 -10.37 53.07
CA SER A 8 -35.30 -10.68 53.36
C SER A 8 -34.45 -10.49 52.11
N LEU A 9 -33.34 -9.79 52.33
CA LEU A 9 -32.41 -9.27 51.35
C LEU A 9 -31.66 -10.41 50.67
N GLY A 10 -32.06 -10.76 49.45
CA GLY A 10 -31.29 -11.60 48.55
C GLY A 10 -30.19 -10.76 47.88
N VAL A 11 -28.97 -10.87 48.41
CA VAL A 11 -27.73 -10.39 47.80
C VAL A 11 -27.71 -10.77 46.32
N ARG A 12 -27.77 -9.78 45.43
CA ARG A 12 -27.53 -9.97 43.99
C ARG A 12 -26.09 -10.45 43.85
N ALA A 13 -25.92 -11.77 43.71
CA ALA A 13 -24.73 -12.32 43.10
C ALA A 13 -24.63 -11.69 41.71
N THR A 14 -23.68 -10.79 41.53
CA THR A 14 -23.25 -10.31 40.23
C THR A 14 -22.65 -11.50 39.50
N GLY A 15 -23.54 -12.30 38.90
CA GLY A 15 -23.17 -13.33 37.95
C GLY A 15 -22.42 -12.64 36.82
N TYR A 16 -21.09 -12.71 36.87
CA TYR A 16 -20.25 -12.55 35.70
C TYR A 16 -20.70 -13.64 34.73
N GLN A 17 -21.69 -13.30 33.88
CA GLN A 17 -22.13 -14.16 32.80
C GLN A 17 -20.90 -14.42 31.95
N ARG A 18 -20.36 -15.62 32.12
CA ARG A 18 -19.29 -16.19 31.34
C ARG A 18 -19.75 -16.09 29.89
N SER A 19 -19.29 -15.07 29.17
CA SER A 19 -19.59 -14.84 27.76
C SER A 19 -19.48 -16.18 27.04
N LEU A 20 -20.60 -16.71 26.56
CA LEU A 20 -20.61 -17.87 25.68
C LEU A 20 -19.70 -17.51 24.51
N ARG A 21 -18.50 -18.08 24.46
CA ARG A 21 -17.62 -17.93 23.31
C ARG A 21 -18.31 -18.69 22.18
N SER A 22 -19.08 -18.00 21.36
CA SER A 22 -19.56 -18.56 20.10
C SER A 22 -18.34 -18.98 19.30
N ILE A 23 -18.27 -20.26 18.93
CA ILE A 23 -17.22 -20.77 18.05
C ILE A 23 -17.35 -20.03 16.73
N ALA A 24 -16.24 -19.44 16.27
CA ALA A 24 -16.21 -18.74 15.00
C ALA A 24 -16.51 -19.72 13.86
N THR A 25 -17.34 -19.30 12.91
CA THR A 25 -17.60 -20.09 11.70
C THR A 25 -16.35 -20.08 10.82
N VAL A 26 -15.84 -21.27 10.48
CA VAL A 26 -14.68 -21.41 9.59
C VAL A 26 -15.10 -21.10 8.16
N ILE A 27 -14.43 -20.13 7.54
CA ILE A 27 -14.57 -19.82 6.11
C ILE A 27 -13.53 -20.62 5.34
N SER A 28 -13.97 -21.52 4.47
CA SER A 28 -13.06 -22.36 3.67
C SER A 28 -12.63 -21.65 2.37
N GLY A 29 -11.40 -21.17 2.33
CA GLY A 29 -10.79 -20.62 1.12
C GLY A 29 -10.72 -21.63 -0.04
N ASN A 30 -10.57 -22.93 0.26
CA ASN A 30 -10.55 -23.98 -0.74
C ASN A 30 -11.93 -24.17 -1.41
N LYS A 31 -13.00 -24.15 -0.62
CA LYS A 31 -14.37 -24.20 -1.17
C LYS A 31 -14.65 -22.97 -2.02
N MET A 32 -14.26 -21.78 -1.54
CA MET A 32 -14.41 -20.52 -2.26
C MET A 32 -13.69 -20.54 -3.60
N SER A 33 -12.38 -20.86 -3.60
CA SER A 33 -11.57 -20.85 -4.82
C SER A 33 -12.08 -21.85 -5.87
N LYS A 34 -12.66 -22.98 -5.44
CA LYS A 34 -13.31 -23.93 -6.34
C LYS A 34 -14.56 -23.33 -7.00
N MET A 35 -15.45 -22.71 -6.22
CA MET A 35 -16.65 -22.05 -6.77
C MET A 35 -16.29 -20.92 -7.74
N VAL A 36 -15.27 -20.12 -7.43
CA VAL A 36 -14.78 -19.06 -8.32
C VAL A 36 -14.24 -19.66 -9.62
N ARG A 37 -13.41 -20.70 -9.57
CA ARG A 37 -12.88 -21.37 -10.78
C ARG A 37 -13.99 -21.98 -11.64
N GLU A 38 -14.98 -22.63 -11.04
CA GLU A 38 -16.13 -23.19 -11.77
C GLU A 38 -16.93 -22.11 -12.50
N ARG A 39 -17.13 -20.95 -11.86
CA ARG A 39 -17.78 -19.79 -12.49
C ARG A 39 -16.94 -19.25 -13.65
N LEU A 40 -15.66 -18.99 -13.41
CA LEU A 40 -14.74 -18.45 -14.42
C LEU A 40 -14.61 -19.38 -15.63
N LYS A 41 -14.56 -20.71 -15.41
CA LYS A 41 -14.54 -21.69 -16.50
C LYS A 41 -15.73 -21.52 -17.44
N LYS A 42 -16.95 -21.38 -16.90
CA LYS A 42 -18.16 -21.15 -17.70
C LYS A 42 -18.12 -19.81 -18.44
N GLU A 43 -17.57 -18.76 -17.81
CA GLU A 43 -17.41 -17.44 -18.44
C GLU A 43 -16.42 -17.48 -19.61
N VAL A 44 -15.28 -18.17 -19.44
CA VAL A 44 -14.29 -18.37 -20.50
C VAL A 44 -14.86 -19.25 -21.62
N GLU A 45 -15.54 -20.35 -21.31
CA GLU A 45 -16.23 -21.19 -22.31
C GLU A 45 -17.25 -20.37 -23.12
N LYS A 46 -18.04 -19.53 -22.46
CA LYS A 46 -18.98 -18.63 -23.14
C LYS A 46 -18.26 -17.65 -24.07
N MET A 47 -17.19 -17.03 -23.60
CA MET A 47 -16.43 -16.04 -24.37
C MET A 47 -15.74 -16.68 -25.59
N THR A 48 -15.14 -17.84 -25.42
CA THR A 48 -14.47 -18.60 -26.48
C THR A 48 -15.43 -19.14 -27.54
N ASN A 49 -16.67 -19.47 -27.16
CA ASN A 49 -17.72 -19.84 -28.10
C ASN A 49 -18.31 -18.63 -28.85
N GLN A 50 -18.41 -17.48 -28.18
CA GLN A 50 -18.93 -16.25 -28.78
C GLN A 50 -17.94 -15.62 -29.78
N PHE A 51 -16.64 -15.69 -29.49
CA PHE A 51 -15.59 -15.11 -30.31
C PHE A 51 -14.66 -16.21 -30.81
N SER A 52 -14.91 -16.71 -32.02
CA SER A 52 -14.09 -17.75 -32.65
C SER A 52 -12.62 -17.30 -32.72
N GLY A 53 -11.71 -18.18 -32.31
CA GLY A 53 -10.26 -17.91 -32.27
C GLY A 53 -9.79 -17.08 -31.07
N PHE A 54 -10.69 -16.48 -30.29
CA PHE A 54 -10.29 -15.75 -29.08
C PHE A 54 -9.99 -16.72 -27.92
N ARG A 55 -8.87 -16.49 -27.23
CA ARG A 55 -8.52 -17.17 -25.98
C ARG A 55 -7.90 -16.14 -25.02
N PRO A 56 -8.34 -16.07 -23.75
CA PRO A 56 -7.63 -15.25 -22.78
C PRO A 56 -6.23 -15.81 -22.58
N GLY A 57 -5.25 -14.90 -22.57
CA GLY A 57 -3.82 -15.22 -22.52
C GLY A 57 -3.18 -14.63 -21.27
N LEU A 58 -2.43 -15.45 -20.55
CA LEU A 58 -1.71 -15.12 -19.32
C LEU A 58 -0.23 -15.39 -19.50
N VAL A 59 0.61 -14.46 -19.10
CA VAL A 59 2.05 -14.68 -18.94
C VAL A 59 2.44 -14.57 -17.49
N VAL A 60 3.25 -15.52 -17.01
CA VAL A 60 3.95 -15.44 -15.74
C VAL A 60 5.44 -15.31 -16.04
N LEU A 61 6.07 -14.22 -15.60
CA LEU A 61 7.49 -13.96 -15.73
C LEU A 61 8.19 -14.24 -14.40
N GLN A 62 9.17 -15.13 -14.42
CA GLN A 62 10.02 -15.50 -13.30
C GLN A 62 11.46 -15.06 -13.59
N VAL A 63 12.16 -14.53 -12.59
CA VAL A 63 13.62 -14.35 -12.62
C VAL A 63 14.22 -15.28 -11.57
N GLY A 64 15.19 -16.09 -11.97
CA GLY A 64 15.82 -17.12 -11.14
C GLY A 64 14.99 -18.41 -11.04
N ASP A 65 15.24 -19.20 -10.00
CA ASP A 65 14.67 -20.57 -9.89
C ASP A 65 14.34 -20.99 -8.45
N ARG A 66 13.84 -20.05 -7.63
CA ARG A 66 13.42 -20.37 -6.27
C ARG A 66 12.33 -21.44 -6.22
N ASP A 67 12.51 -22.43 -5.35
CA ASP A 67 11.58 -23.55 -5.15
C ASP A 67 10.16 -23.10 -4.76
N ASP A 68 10.05 -22.12 -3.88
CA ASP A 68 8.76 -21.58 -3.45
C ASP A 68 8.01 -20.93 -4.63
N SER A 69 8.71 -20.14 -5.42
CA SER A 69 8.21 -19.48 -6.62
C SER A 69 7.76 -20.52 -7.65
N ASN A 70 8.52 -21.59 -7.85
CA ASN A 70 8.17 -22.69 -8.75
C ASN A 70 6.84 -23.37 -8.37
N LEU A 71 6.62 -23.62 -7.07
CA LEU A 71 5.37 -24.18 -6.58
C LEU A 71 4.19 -23.22 -6.80
N TYR A 72 4.36 -21.94 -6.50
CA TYR A 72 3.31 -20.94 -6.72
C TYR A 72 2.98 -20.76 -8.20
N ILE A 73 3.98 -20.69 -9.06
CA ILE A 73 3.81 -20.56 -10.51
C ILE A 73 3.09 -21.79 -11.06
N SER A 74 3.51 -23.01 -10.71
CA SER A 74 2.85 -24.23 -11.18
C SER A 74 1.37 -24.27 -10.78
N THR A 75 1.05 -23.81 -9.58
CA THR A 75 -0.34 -23.68 -9.10
C THR A 75 -1.14 -22.67 -9.93
N LYS A 76 -0.55 -21.50 -10.25
CA LYS A 76 -1.18 -20.47 -11.11
C LYS A 76 -1.44 -21.00 -12.52
N LEU A 77 -0.45 -21.65 -13.14
CA LEU A 77 -0.57 -22.22 -14.49
C LEU A 77 -1.62 -23.32 -14.54
N LYS A 78 -1.64 -24.21 -13.54
CA LYS A 78 -2.66 -25.25 -13.43
C LYS A 78 -4.07 -24.66 -13.30
N ALA A 79 -4.25 -23.65 -12.45
CA ALA A 79 -5.53 -23.00 -12.28
C ALA A 79 -6.00 -22.29 -13.57
N ALA A 80 -5.08 -21.66 -14.32
CA ALA A 80 -5.37 -21.04 -15.61
C ALA A 80 -5.81 -22.09 -16.66
N ALA A 81 -5.08 -23.20 -16.75
CA ALA A 81 -5.43 -24.29 -17.65
C ALA A 81 -6.80 -24.92 -17.31
N GLU A 82 -7.10 -25.11 -16.02
CA GLU A 82 -8.39 -25.66 -15.54
C GLU A 82 -9.60 -24.81 -15.99
N ILE A 83 -9.43 -23.49 -16.12
CA ILE A 83 -10.49 -22.56 -16.52
C ILE A 83 -10.43 -22.18 -18.01
N GLY A 84 -9.53 -22.79 -18.80
CA GLY A 84 -9.44 -22.58 -20.24
C GLY A 84 -8.66 -21.33 -20.67
N ILE A 85 -7.80 -20.79 -19.81
CA ILE A 85 -6.88 -19.69 -20.13
C ILE A 85 -5.56 -20.26 -20.67
N GLU A 86 -5.06 -19.68 -21.76
CA GLU A 86 -3.75 -20.01 -22.30
C GLU A 86 -2.67 -19.33 -21.46
N ALA A 87 -1.91 -20.10 -20.69
CA ALA A 87 -0.89 -19.58 -19.79
C ALA A 87 0.52 -19.97 -20.23
N LYS A 88 1.40 -18.98 -20.36
CA LYS A 88 2.82 -19.15 -20.68
C LYS A 88 3.69 -18.77 -19.48
N HIS A 89 4.71 -19.57 -19.24
CA HIS A 89 5.74 -19.28 -18.25
C HIS A 89 7.02 -18.83 -18.95
N ILE A 90 7.47 -17.62 -18.65
CA ILE A 90 8.78 -17.10 -19.07
C ILE A 90 9.69 -17.17 -17.86
N ARG A 91 10.72 -18.02 -17.91
CA ARG A 91 11.75 -18.11 -16.88
C ARG A 91 13.04 -17.49 -17.40
N LEU A 92 13.49 -16.43 -16.75
CA LEU A 92 14.76 -15.77 -16.99
C LEU A 92 15.79 -16.27 -15.96
N PRO A 93 17.07 -16.46 -16.34
CA PRO A 93 18.10 -16.98 -15.43
C PRO A 93 18.39 -16.01 -14.27
N ASN A 94 19.02 -16.48 -13.19
CA ASN A 94 19.43 -15.62 -12.08
C ASN A 94 20.59 -14.65 -12.45
N THR A 95 21.17 -14.77 -13.64
CA THR A 95 22.16 -13.83 -14.18
C THR A 95 21.52 -12.69 -14.97
N THR A 96 20.19 -12.66 -15.06
CA THR A 96 19.46 -11.64 -15.82
C THR A 96 19.68 -10.25 -15.24
N THR A 97 19.89 -9.29 -16.12
CA THR A 97 20.03 -7.87 -15.83
C THR A 97 18.67 -7.16 -15.81
N GLN A 98 18.61 -5.95 -15.25
CA GLN A 98 17.37 -5.18 -15.24
C GLN A 98 16.84 -4.92 -16.67
N ASP A 99 17.71 -4.58 -17.61
CA ASP A 99 17.32 -4.25 -18.98
C ASP A 99 16.71 -5.46 -19.70
N GLU A 100 17.24 -6.67 -19.47
CA GLU A 100 16.66 -7.91 -20.02
C GLU A 100 15.26 -8.21 -19.46
N VAL A 101 15.04 -7.95 -18.16
CA VAL A 101 13.69 -8.06 -17.56
C VAL A 101 12.74 -7.04 -18.19
N LEU A 102 13.18 -5.79 -18.33
CA LEU A 102 12.39 -4.71 -18.95
C LEU A 102 12.02 -5.06 -20.40
N HIS A 103 12.98 -5.52 -21.21
CA HIS A 103 12.73 -5.94 -22.58
C HIS A 103 11.72 -7.09 -22.66
N SER A 104 11.81 -8.07 -21.76
CA SER A 104 10.85 -9.17 -21.69
C SER A 104 9.43 -8.65 -21.36
N ILE A 105 9.30 -7.73 -20.40
CA ILE A 105 8.01 -7.12 -20.05
C ILE A 105 7.43 -6.30 -21.21
N ILE A 106 8.26 -5.50 -21.89
CA ILE A 106 7.84 -4.71 -23.06
C ILE A 106 7.32 -5.62 -24.18
N SER A 107 8.04 -6.71 -24.49
CA SER A 107 7.59 -7.68 -25.49
C SER A 107 6.24 -8.31 -25.13
N VAL A 108 6.00 -8.60 -23.85
CA VAL A 108 4.71 -9.12 -23.37
C VAL A 108 3.62 -8.05 -23.41
N ASN A 109 3.93 -6.80 -23.09
CA ASN A 109 3.00 -5.67 -23.17
C ASN A 109 2.51 -5.45 -24.62
N GLU A 110 3.39 -5.60 -25.61
CA GLU A 110 3.07 -5.42 -27.03
C GLU A 110 2.34 -6.62 -27.65
N ASN A 111 2.41 -7.79 -27.02
CA ASN A 111 1.75 -8.99 -27.52
C ASN A 111 0.22 -8.93 -27.33
N VAL A 112 -0.51 -8.77 -28.43
CA VAL A 112 -1.98 -8.68 -28.45
C VAL A 112 -2.70 -9.96 -28.01
N CYS A 113 -2.03 -11.12 -28.03
CA CYS A 113 -2.59 -12.37 -27.52
C CYS A 113 -2.49 -12.49 -25.99
N VAL A 114 -1.70 -11.64 -25.33
CA VAL A 114 -1.54 -11.63 -23.88
C VAL A 114 -2.42 -10.55 -23.27
N HIS A 115 -3.25 -10.96 -22.32
CA HIS A 115 -4.25 -10.13 -21.66
C HIS A 115 -3.90 -9.85 -20.20
N GLY A 116 -3.04 -10.68 -19.59
CA GLY A 116 -2.52 -10.47 -18.25
C GLY A 116 -1.07 -10.90 -18.11
N LEU A 117 -0.32 -10.16 -17.30
CA LEU A 117 1.07 -10.41 -16.96
C LEU A 117 1.21 -10.41 -15.43
N ILE A 118 1.84 -11.47 -14.92
CA ILE A 118 2.30 -11.58 -13.54
C ILE A 118 3.83 -11.58 -13.55
N VAL A 119 4.45 -10.62 -12.86
CA VAL A 119 5.88 -10.70 -12.52
C VAL A 119 5.99 -11.38 -11.16
N GLN A 120 6.56 -12.58 -11.12
CA GLN A 120 6.69 -13.34 -9.89
C GLN A 120 7.73 -12.68 -8.98
N LEU A 121 7.29 -12.31 -7.78
CA LEU A 121 8.13 -11.74 -6.73
C LEU A 121 8.44 -12.78 -5.63
N PRO A 122 9.57 -12.62 -4.92
CA PRO A 122 10.65 -11.66 -5.21
C PRO A 122 11.48 -12.11 -6.43
N LEU A 123 12.16 -11.15 -7.05
CA LEU A 123 13.09 -11.42 -8.16
C LEU A 123 14.35 -12.09 -7.61
N ASP A 124 14.71 -13.26 -8.15
CA ASP A 124 15.91 -13.99 -7.77
C ASP A 124 17.02 -13.77 -8.81
N SER A 125 17.80 -12.70 -8.62
CA SER A 125 18.92 -12.34 -9.49
C SER A 125 20.18 -12.03 -8.68
N THR A 126 21.32 -12.37 -9.27
CA THR A 126 22.65 -11.98 -8.84
C THR A 126 22.93 -10.50 -9.10
N ASN A 127 22.19 -9.88 -10.03
CA ASN A 127 22.25 -8.46 -10.32
C ASN A 127 21.21 -7.70 -9.47
N ARG A 128 21.52 -6.45 -9.13
CA ARG A 128 20.54 -5.55 -8.52
C ARG A 128 19.49 -5.16 -9.57
N ILE A 129 18.23 -5.46 -9.28
CA ILE A 129 17.08 -5.10 -10.12
C ILE A 129 16.10 -4.28 -9.28
N ASP A 130 15.71 -3.11 -9.77
CA ASP A 130 14.70 -2.28 -9.12
C ASP A 130 13.31 -2.88 -9.31
N THR A 131 12.78 -3.49 -8.25
CA THR A 131 11.47 -4.15 -8.29
C THR A 131 10.33 -3.18 -8.57
N GLU A 132 10.41 -1.93 -8.09
CA GLU A 132 9.37 -0.93 -8.31
C GLU A 132 9.35 -0.49 -9.78
N LEU A 133 10.52 -0.33 -10.39
CA LEU A 133 10.61 -0.06 -11.83
C LEU A 133 10.01 -1.22 -12.63
N ILE A 134 10.36 -2.46 -12.28
CA ILE A 134 9.84 -3.67 -12.95
C ILE A 134 8.32 -3.75 -12.87
N THR A 135 7.72 -3.60 -11.69
CA THR A 135 6.26 -3.69 -11.53
C THR A 135 5.53 -2.53 -12.22
N ASN A 136 6.12 -1.33 -12.27
CA ASN A 136 5.55 -0.19 -12.99
C ASN A 136 5.72 -0.26 -14.50
N THR A 137 6.62 -1.10 -15.01
CA THR A 137 6.78 -1.32 -16.45
C THR A 137 5.67 -2.20 -17.03
N VAL A 138 5.01 -3.01 -16.19
CA VAL A 138 3.83 -3.78 -16.62
C VAL A 138 2.72 -2.82 -17.04
N SER A 139 2.17 -3.01 -18.24
CA SER A 139 1.05 -2.20 -18.73
C SER A 139 -0.11 -2.25 -17.72
N PRO A 140 -0.71 -1.10 -17.32
CA PRO A 140 -1.80 -1.09 -16.34
C PRO A 140 -2.99 -1.97 -16.74
N GLN A 141 -3.23 -2.13 -18.05
CA GLN A 141 -4.29 -2.96 -18.62
C GLN A 141 -3.99 -4.46 -18.57
N LYS A 142 -2.72 -4.84 -18.37
CA LYS A 142 -2.28 -6.24 -18.21
C LYS A 142 -1.77 -6.56 -16.79
N ASP A 143 -1.71 -5.57 -15.89
CA ASP A 143 -1.26 -5.72 -14.50
C ASP A 143 -2.32 -6.40 -13.62
N ILE A 144 -2.53 -7.70 -13.85
CA ILE A 144 -3.56 -8.48 -13.16
C ILE A 144 -3.23 -8.78 -11.69
N ASP A 145 -1.99 -8.55 -11.27
CA ASP A 145 -1.59 -8.56 -9.85
C ASP A 145 -1.83 -7.20 -9.16
N GLY A 146 -2.15 -6.14 -9.91
CA GLY A 146 -2.53 -4.82 -9.40
C GLY A 146 -1.40 -4.09 -8.66
N LEU A 147 -0.14 -4.35 -9.02
CA LEU A 147 1.03 -3.85 -8.30
C LEU A 147 1.61 -2.55 -8.85
N SER A 148 1.22 -2.13 -10.05
CA SER A 148 1.65 -0.85 -10.61
C SER A 148 1.14 0.33 -9.78
N CYS A 149 1.91 1.41 -9.71
CA CYS A 149 1.49 2.66 -9.05
C CYS A 149 0.21 3.23 -9.67
N ILE A 150 -0.04 2.96 -10.95
CA ILE A 150 -1.27 3.37 -11.65
C ILE A 150 -2.48 2.64 -11.05
N ASN A 151 -2.46 1.31 -10.97
CA ASN A 151 -3.56 0.54 -10.37
C ASN A 151 -3.70 0.81 -8.86
N ALA A 152 -2.59 0.88 -8.13
CA ALA A 152 -2.62 1.28 -6.72
C ALA A 152 -3.24 2.68 -6.53
N GLY A 153 -2.91 3.64 -7.40
CA GLY A 153 -3.47 4.98 -7.40
C GLY A 153 -4.98 4.99 -7.67
N LYS A 154 -5.43 4.29 -8.72
CA LYS A 154 -6.86 4.14 -9.04
C LYS A 154 -7.63 3.51 -7.87
N LEU A 155 -7.11 2.41 -7.30
CA LEU A 155 -7.70 1.76 -6.12
C LEU A 155 -7.80 2.72 -4.93
N SER A 156 -6.75 3.50 -4.66
CA SER A 156 -6.71 4.43 -3.52
C SER A 156 -7.74 5.56 -3.60
N ARG A 157 -8.11 5.96 -4.83
CA ARG A 157 -9.14 6.98 -5.08
C ARG A 157 -10.55 6.43 -5.16
N GLY A 158 -10.70 5.10 -5.18
CA GLY A 158 -11.99 4.44 -5.37
C GLY A 158 -12.40 4.30 -6.84
N ASP A 159 -11.47 4.44 -7.79
CA ASP A 159 -11.70 4.27 -9.23
C ASP A 159 -11.79 2.78 -9.60
N LEU A 160 -12.76 2.05 -9.01
CA LEU A 160 -12.82 0.58 -9.07
C LEU A 160 -13.28 0.01 -10.43
N ASN A 161 -13.83 0.85 -11.32
CA ASN A 161 -14.36 0.40 -12.62
C ASN A 161 -13.29 0.08 -13.66
N ASP A 162 -12.07 0.59 -13.47
CA ASP A 162 -10.97 0.50 -14.45
C ASP A 162 -9.64 0.23 -13.73
N CYS A 163 -9.65 -0.68 -12.76
CA CYS A 163 -8.51 -0.96 -11.89
C CYS A 163 -8.41 -2.43 -11.56
N PHE A 164 -7.20 -2.99 -11.63
CA PHE A 164 -6.91 -4.28 -11.01
C PHE A 164 -6.67 -4.08 -9.51
N ILE A 165 -7.37 -4.87 -8.71
CA ILE A 165 -7.18 -4.91 -7.25
C ILE A 165 -6.16 -6.01 -6.96
N PRO A 166 -5.16 -5.78 -6.09
CA PRO A 166 -4.19 -6.82 -5.78
C PRO A 166 -4.85 -8.13 -5.34
N CYS A 167 -4.33 -9.24 -5.84
CA CYS A 167 -5.03 -10.54 -5.77
C CYS A 167 -5.30 -11.00 -4.33
N THR A 168 -4.36 -10.75 -3.40
CA THR A 168 -4.52 -11.09 -1.98
C THR A 168 -5.64 -10.30 -1.29
N PRO A 169 -5.65 -8.95 -1.25
CA PRO A 169 -6.76 -8.20 -0.66
C PRO A 169 -8.08 -8.48 -1.37
N ASN A 170 -8.08 -8.70 -2.69
CA ASN A 170 -9.31 -9.06 -3.42
C ASN A 170 -9.86 -10.42 -2.94
N GLY A 171 -8.99 -11.41 -2.74
CA GLY A 171 -9.37 -12.70 -2.15
C GLY A 171 -9.91 -12.57 -0.74
N CYS A 172 -9.28 -11.74 0.11
CA CYS A 172 -9.79 -11.43 1.45
C CYS A 172 -11.20 -10.82 1.40
N MET A 173 -11.42 -9.86 0.49
CA MET A 173 -12.74 -9.25 0.30
C MET A 173 -13.79 -10.26 -0.16
N GLU A 174 -13.42 -11.21 -1.02
CA GLU A 174 -14.32 -12.28 -1.47
C GLU A 174 -14.72 -13.21 -0.31
N LEU A 175 -13.77 -13.56 0.56
CA LEU A 175 -14.05 -14.36 1.77
C LEU A 175 -14.98 -13.60 2.74
N ILE A 176 -14.76 -12.30 2.93
CA ILE A 176 -15.59 -11.45 3.79
C ILE A 176 -17.02 -11.35 3.23
N ARG A 177 -17.20 -11.24 1.91
CA ARG A 177 -18.55 -11.19 1.30
C ARG A 177 -19.40 -12.40 1.65
N GLN A 178 -18.77 -13.56 1.87
CA GLN A 178 -19.50 -14.77 2.26
C GLN A 178 -19.96 -14.81 3.72
N THR A 179 -19.50 -13.93 4.59
CA THR A 179 -19.99 -13.87 5.98
C THR A 179 -21.30 -13.09 6.12
N GLY A 180 -21.78 -12.47 5.03
CA GLY A 180 -23.03 -11.69 4.99
C GLY A 180 -22.86 -10.18 5.22
N SER A 181 -23.92 -9.43 4.92
CA SER A 181 -23.90 -7.94 4.85
C SER A 181 -23.58 -7.25 6.18
N SER A 182 -23.82 -7.90 7.32
CA SER A 182 -23.54 -7.34 8.65
C SER A 182 -22.04 -7.11 8.89
N THR A 183 -21.19 -8.01 8.38
CA THR A 183 -19.72 -7.89 8.52
C THR A 183 -19.17 -6.78 7.62
N LEU A 184 -19.71 -6.63 6.39
CA LEU A 184 -19.33 -5.55 5.48
C LEU A 184 -19.73 -4.17 6.02
N GLY A 185 -20.93 -4.04 6.60
CA GLY A 185 -21.35 -2.79 7.25
C GLY A 185 -20.48 -2.43 8.45
N THR A 186 -20.07 -3.43 9.24
CA THR A 186 -19.16 -3.23 10.38
C THR A 186 -17.75 -2.82 9.93
N LEU A 187 -17.20 -3.45 8.89
CA LEU A 187 -15.90 -3.07 8.33
C LEU A 187 -15.92 -1.69 7.68
N GLY A 188 -17.00 -1.34 6.97
CA GLY A 188 -17.21 0.00 6.44
C GLY A 188 -17.24 1.05 7.55
N THR A 189 -17.99 0.78 8.63
CA THR A 189 -18.05 1.64 9.82
C THR A 189 -16.68 1.78 10.50
N LEU A 190 -15.92 0.69 10.63
CA LEU A 190 -14.56 0.70 11.20
C LEU A 190 -13.55 1.42 10.29
N GLY A 191 -13.67 1.30 8.96
CA GLY A 191 -12.87 2.03 7.98
C GLY A 191 -13.14 3.53 8.03
N ILE A 192 -14.42 3.92 8.11
CA ILE A 192 -14.84 5.31 8.35
C ILE A 192 -14.28 5.80 9.70
N LEU A 193 -14.41 5.01 10.77
CA LEU A 193 -13.93 5.38 12.11
C LEU A 193 -12.39 5.54 12.15
N ARG A 194 -11.64 4.68 11.45
CA ARG A 194 -10.17 4.81 11.29
C ARG A 194 -9.79 6.04 10.49
N THR A 195 -10.52 6.33 9.42
CA THR A 195 -10.33 7.55 8.61
C THR A 195 -10.67 8.80 9.42
N PHE A 196 -11.71 8.75 10.26
CA PHE A 196 -12.03 9.80 11.22
C PHE A 196 -10.97 9.97 12.30
N ARG A 197 -10.35 8.88 12.78
CA ARG A 197 -9.23 8.95 13.72
C ARG A 197 -8.03 9.67 13.09
N LEU A 198 -7.70 9.35 11.84
CA LEU A 198 -6.66 10.03 11.06
C LEU A 198 -7.01 11.50 10.79
N LEU A 199 -8.28 11.80 10.46
CA LEU A 199 -8.79 13.18 10.33
C LEU A 199 -8.73 13.93 11.67
N GLY A 200 -8.98 13.27 12.81
CA GLY A 200 -8.80 13.83 14.14
C GLY A 200 -7.35 14.19 14.43
N THR A 201 -6.40 13.32 14.06
CA THR A 201 -4.95 13.58 14.15
C THR A 201 -4.52 14.70 13.20
N LEU A 202 -5.02 14.73 11.96
CA LEU A 202 -4.78 15.80 10.98
C LEU A 202 -5.40 17.12 11.39
N ARG A 203 -6.52 17.11 12.10
CA ARG A 203 -7.17 18.30 12.66
C ARG A 203 -6.28 18.87 13.77
N ILE A 204 -5.74 18.04 14.67
CA ILE A 204 -4.73 18.45 15.67
C ILE A 204 -3.47 19.01 14.97
N LEU A 205 -2.98 18.36 13.91
CA LEU A 205 -1.80 18.81 13.17
C LEU A 205 -2.05 20.14 12.43
N ARG A 206 -3.26 20.37 11.91
CA ARG A 206 -3.68 21.66 11.34
C ARG A 206 -3.81 22.74 12.42
N THR A 207 -4.31 22.42 13.61
CA THR A 207 -4.35 23.37 14.74
C THR A 207 -2.93 23.74 15.22
N PHE A 208 -1.99 22.79 15.22
CA PHE A 208 -0.59 23.06 15.53
C PHE A 208 0.11 23.89 14.45
N ARG A 209 -0.22 23.68 13.16
CA ARG A 209 0.34 24.48 12.06
C ARG A 209 -0.23 25.91 12.03
N THR A 210 -1.49 26.12 12.42
CA THR A 210 -2.07 27.46 12.60
C THR A 210 -1.58 28.15 13.88
N LEU A 211 -1.34 27.41 14.98
CA LEU A 211 -0.72 27.96 16.19
C LEU A 211 0.76 28.30 16.00
N GLY A 212 1.51 27.51 15.21
CA GLY A 212 2.90 27.80 14.85
C GLY A 212 3.04 29.06 13.99
N THR A 213 2.14 29.29 13.03
CA THR A 213 2.11 30.53 12.26
C THR A 213 1.61 31.73 13.06
N LEU A 214 0.66 31.55 13.99
CA LEU A 214 0.20 32.61 14.91
C LEU A 214 1.24 32.99 15.97
N GLY A 215 2.08 32.04 16.41
CA GLY A 215 3.22 32.28 17.29
C GLY A 215 4.29 33.14 16.59
N ILE A 216 4.60 32.84 15.33
CA ILE A 216 5.52 33.66 14.52
C ILE A 216 4.92 35.05 14.22
N LEU A 217 3.61 35.14 13.94
CA LEU A 217 2.95 36.42 13.68
C LEU A 217 2.87 37.33 14.93
N ARG A 218 2.72 36.76 16.14
CA ARG A 218 2.77 37.53 17.40
C ARG A 218 4.17 38.04 17.74
N THR A 219 5.21 37.30 17.38
CA THR A 219 6.61 37.76 17.50
C THR A 219 6.91 38.88 16.51
N PHE A 220 6.40 38.79 15.27
CA PHE A 220 6.54 39.85 14.26
C PHE A 220 5.72 41.11 14.57
N ARG A 221 4.55 40.99 15.22
CA ARG A 221 3.74 42.17 15.60
C ARG A 221 4.32 42.97 16.79
N LYS A 222 5.29 42.41 17.53
CA LYS A 222 6.09 43.17 18.52
C LYS A 222 7.31 43.87 17.91
N LEU A 223 7.61 43.66 16.61
CA LEU A 223 8.74 44.28 15.91
C LEU A 223 8.33 45.43 14.96
N GLY A 224 7.09 45.91 15.04
CA GLY A 224 6.70 47.21 14.49
C GLY A 224 6.76 48.28 15.58
N PRO A 225 7.96 48.75 15.98
CA PRO A 225 8.39 50.04 15.45
C PRO A 225 9.93 50.17 15.36
N LEU A 226 10.57 49.55 14.36
CA LEU A 226 11.96 49.90 13.98
C LEU A 226 12.03 50.75 12.71
N ALA A 227 10.92 51.40 12.34
CA ALA A 227 10.86 52.44 11.31
C ALA A 227 11.18 53.86 11.84
N LYS A 228 11.65 54.00 13.09
CA LYS A 228 12.12 55.27 13.66
C LYS A 228 13.37 55.06 14.52
N LEU A 229 14.52 54.86 13.88
CA LEU A 229 15.79 55.28 14.48
C LEU A 229 16.82 55.49 13.37
N ARG A 230 16.72 56.71 12.82
CA ARG A 230 17.74 57.34 12.01
C ARG A 230 18.83 57.82 13.00
N THR A 231 19.83 56.98 13.23
CA THR A 231 21.13 57.39 13.79
C THR A 231 22.16 56.51 13.09
N PHE A 232 22.51 56.81 11.84
CA PHE A 232 23.63 57.68 11.49
C PHE A 232 24.90 57.40 12.31
N ARG A 233 25.96 57.02 11.58
CA ARG A 233 27.38 57.05 12.01
C ARG A 233 27.77 56.06 13.12
N THR A 234 28.20 54.86 12.72
CA THR A 234 29.38 54.14 13.30
C THR A 234 29.73 52.84 12.55
N LEU A 235 29.36 52.68 11.27
CA LEU A 235 29.86 51.57 10.43
C LEU A 235 31.22 51.88 9.75
N GLY A 236 31.96 52.86 10.28
CA GLY A 236 33.33 53.20 9.87
C GLY A 236 34.42 52.60 10.75
N THR A 237 34.08 51.83 11.79
CA THR A 237 35.06 51.33 12.78
C THR A 237 35.11 49.81 12.95
N LEU A 238 34.33 49.03 12.20
CA LEU A 238 34.49 47.56 12.16
C LEU A 238 35.45 47.06 11.08
N GLY A 239 35.85 47.90 10.12
CA GLY A 239 36.87 47.56 9.11
C GLY A 239 38.30 47.51 9.68
N THR A 240 38.58 48.24 10.77
CA THR A 240 39.90 48.26 11.41
C THR A 240 40.12 47.13 12.41
N LEU A 241 39.06 46.56 12.99
CA LEU A 241 39.16 45.43 13.93
C LEU A 241 39.40 44.08 13.24
N PHE A 242 39.03 43.93 11.96
CA PHE A 242 39.27 42.69 11.21
C PHE A 242 40.71 42.57 10.69
N HIS A 243 41.45 43.68 10.57
CA HIS A 243 42.88 43.69 10.22
C HIS A 243 43.82 43.49 11.42
N SER A 244 43.38 43.75 12.65
CA SER A 244 44.18 43.48 13.87
C SER A 244 44.07 42.04 14.40
N LEU A 245 43.03 41.29 14.03
CA LEU A 245 42.84 39.90 14.46
C LEU A 245 43.53 38.85 13.58
N LYS A 246 44.20 39.26 12.49
CA LYS A 246 45.10 38.39 11.69
C LYS A 246 46.60 38.64 11.93
N ALA A 247 46.96 39.54 12.84
CA ALA A 247 48.34 39.84 13.20
C ALA A 247 48.82 39.17 14.50
N VAL A 248 48.03 38.29 15.12
CA VAL A 248 48.38 37.62 16.40
C VAL A 248 48.82 36.16 16.24
N ASP A 249 48.69 35.55 15.06
CA ASP A 249 49.12 34.14 14.81
C ASP A 249 50.34 33.99 13.88
N ALA A 250 51.17 35.03 13.72
CA ALA A 250 52.41 34.90 12.96
C ALA A 250 53.52 35.82 13.46
N SER A 251 54.46 35.29 14.26
CA SER A 251 55.90 35.64 14.18
C SER A 251 56.79 34.84 15.15
N PRO A 252 58.13 34.88 15.00
CA PRO A 252 59.00 33.69 14.96
C PRO A 252 59.93 33.61 16.19
N GLY A 253 60.69 32.52 16.31
CA GLY A 253 61.62 32.32 17.43
C GLY A 253 62.86 33.20 17.42
N ASP A 254 63.64 33.19 18.52
CA ASP A 254 65.11 33.01 18.48
C ASP A 254 65.72 32.72 19.86
N LYS A 255 66.91 32.12 19.80
CA LYS A 255 67.88 31.61 20.78
C LYS A 255 68.17 32.45 22.03
N ARG A 256 68.47 31.73 23.12
CA ARG A 256 69.76 31.76 23.84
C ARG A 256 70.03 30.39 24.45
#